data_AF-A0A315DS74-F1
#
_entry.id   AF-A0A315DS74-F1
#
_cell.length_a   1.000
_cell.length_b   1.000
_cell.length_c   1.000
_cell.angle_alpha   90.00
_cell.angle_beta   90.00
_cell.angle_gamma   90.00
#
_symmetry.space_group_name_H-M   'P 1'
#
loop_
_entity.id
_entity.type
_entity.pdbx_description
1 polymer ?
#
loop_
_entity_poly.entity_id
_entity_poly.type
_entity_poly.pdbx_seq_one_letter_code
_entity_poly.pdbx_strand_id
1 'polypeptide(L)'
;MSTKNPFDPAAMSDNVKEQAQQIWLAGLGAFAKAQQDGTKAFEKLVSDGITMQRKVHTTAEEKLAEATQKAQQAAHTLSERATGQWGKLEGIFEERVAKAMHGLGVPSAAELQALHARVAALEAQLGMKPKAATKTAAKPATKTAAKKAPAKKTVKK
;
A
#
# COMPACT_ATOMS: atom_id res chain seq x y z
N MET A 1 83.18 34.26 -10.97
CA MET A 1 81.81 34.28 -11.50
C MET A 1 81.78 33.42 -12.75
N SER A 2 81.41 32.14 -12.61
CA SER A 2 81.31 31.23 -13.75
C SER A 2 79.89 31.30 -14.30
N THR A 3 79.73 31.95 -15.43
CA THR A 3 78.49 32.03 -16.21
C THR A 3 78.14 30.63 -16.70
N LYS A 4 77.31 29.90 -15.96
CA LYS A 4 76.79 28.60 -16.39
C LYS A 4 75.80 28.87 -17.54
N ASN A 5 76.14 28.33 -18.70
CA ASN A 5 75.45 28.58 -19.96
C ASN A 5 73.97 28.14 -19.84
N PRO A 6 72.98 29.03 -20.07
CA PRO A 6 71.56 28.74 -19.81
C PRO A 6 70.91 27.74 -20.79
N PHE A 7 71.68 27.22 -21.75
CA PHE A 7 71.24 26.28 -22.77
C PHE A 7 71.95 24.92 -22.68
N ASP A 8 72.54 24.59 -21.52
CA ASP A 8 73.10 23.27 -21.27
C ASP A 8 71.95 22.24 -21.09
N PRO A 9 71.85 21.20 -21.96
CA PRO A 9 70.74 20.25 -21.92
C PRO A 9 70.66 19.46 -20.60
N ALA A 10 71.78 19.27 -19.90
CA ALA A 10 71.79 18.64 -18.58
C ALA A 10 71.14 19.54 -17.52
N ALA A 11 71.42 20.85 -17.56
CA ALA A 11 70.82 21.81 -16.63
C ALA A 11 69.31 21.99 -16.87
N MET A 12 68.83 21.91 -18.12
CA MET A 12 67.39 21.90 -18.40
C MET A 12 66.70 20.63 -17.89
N SER A 13 67.32 19.46 -18.05
CA SER A 13 66.73 18.19 -17.59
C SER A 13 66.59 18.14 -16.05
N ASP A 14 67.57 18.67 -15.32
CA ASP A 14 67.51 18.75 -13.85
C ASP A 14 66.42 19.73 -13.37
N ASN A 15 66.30 20.90 -13.99
CA ASN A 15 65.22 21.84 -13.66
C ASN A 15 63.83 21.22 -13.91
N VAL A 16 63.64 20.49 -15.00
CA VAL A 16 62.34 19.84 -15.30
C VAL A 16 62.00 18.75 -14.27
N LYS A 17 62.98 17.95 -13.84
CA LYS A 17 62.77 16.95 -12.78
C LYS A 17 62.42 17.61 -11.45
N GLU A 18 63.09 18.70 -11.10
CA GLU A 18 62.83 19.43 -9.87
C GLU A 18 61.44 20.09 -9.87
N GLN A 19 61.03 20.67 -11.00
CA GLN A 19 59.66 21.19 -11.18
C GLN A 19 58.61 20.08 -11.15
N ALA A 20 58.86 18.94 -11.80
CA ALA A 20 57.96 17.79 -11.76
C ALA A 20 57.80 17.24 -10.34
N GLN A 21 58.88 17.21 -9.57
CA GLN A 21 58.86 16.79 -8.17
C GLN A 21 58.13 17.80 -7.28
N GLN A 22 58.30 19.10 -7.52
CA GLN A 22 57.54 20.15 -6.82
C GLN A 22 56.03 20.07 -7.14
N ILE A 23 55.65 19.86 -8.40
CA ILE A 23 54.24 19.68 -8.78
C ILE A 23 53.65 18.42 -8.13
N TRP A 24 54.41 17.32 -8.09
CA TRP A 24 53.96 16.09 -7.44
C TRP A 24 53.75 16.28 -5.92
N LEU A 25 54.72 16.91 -5.25
CA LEU A 25 54.62 17.20 -3.82
C LEU A 25 53.48 18.18 -3.52
N ALA A 26 53.26 19.18 -4.37
CA ALA A 26 52.12 20.09 -4.26
C ALA A 26 50.79 19.36 -4.45
N GLY A 27 50.72 18.41 -5.39
CA GLY A 27 49.55 17.54 -5.58
C GLY A 27 49.25 16.68 -4.35
N LEU A 28 50.27 16.07 -3.75
CA LEU A 28 50.12 15.29 -2.51
C LEU A 28 49.72 16.16 -1.31
N GLY A 29 50.28 17.37 -1.21
CA GLY A 29 49.94 18.34 -0.17
C GLY A 29 48.50 18.86 -0.29
N ALA A 30 48.04 19.14 -1.51
CA ALA A 30 46.66 19.55 -1.77
C ALA A 30 45.66 18.43 -1.47
N PHE A 31 45.99 17.18 -1.81
CA PHE A 31 45.17 16.01 -1.47
C PHE A 31 45.07 15.79 0.04
N ALA A 32 46.20 15.89 0.77
CA ALA A 32 46.21 15.81 2.23
C ALA A 32 45.39 16.94 2.89
N LYS A 33 45.46 18.16 2.34
CA LYS A 33 44.65 19.30 2.79
C LYS A 33 43.17 19.07 2.54
N ALA A 34 42.79 18.54 1.37
CA ALA A 34 41.42 18.17 1.04
C ALA A 34 40.89 17.03 1.94
N GLN A 35 41.72 16.09 2.39
CA GLN A 35 41.32 15.08 3.36
C GLN A 35 41.05 15.67 4.75
N GLN A 36 41.89 16.60 5.21
CA GLN A 36 41.68 17.31 6.49
C GLN A 36 40.45 18.21 6.48
N ASP A 37 40.28 19.02 5.43
CA ASP A 37 39.16 19.96 5.32
C ASP A 37 37.86 19.24 4.86
N GLY A 38 38.00 18.17 4.08
CA GLY A 38 36.90 17.33 3.60
C GLY A 38 36.21 16.54 4.72
N THR A 39 36.94 16.10 5.75
CA THR A 39 36.34 15.41 6.91
C THR A 39 35.41 16.35 7.69
N LYS A 40 35.82 17.61 7.90
CA LYS A 40 34.98 18.63 8.56
C LYS A 40 33.76 19.03 7.72
N ALA A 41 33.95 19.16 6.41
CA ALA A 41 32.84 19.42 5.49
C ALA A 41 31.85 18.23 5.46
N PHE A 42 32.36 17.00 5.52
CA PHE A 42 31.56 15.79 5.61
C PHE A 42 30.77 15.72 6.92
N GLU A 43 31.42 15.92 8.08
CA GLU A 43 30.74 15.94 9.39
C GLU A 43 29.64 17.02 9.43
N LYS A 44 29.89 18.20 8.85
CA LYS A 44 28.89 19.25 8.73
C LYS A 44 27.72 18.84 7.84
N LEU A 45 27.99 18.27 6.67
CA LEU A 45 26.96 17.75 5.75
C LEU A 45 26.13 16.62 6.40
N VAL A 46 26.76 15.75 7.20
CA VAL A 46 26.07 14.69 7.93
C VAL A 46 25.17 15.28 9.02
N SER A 47 25.67 16.24 9.81
CA SER A 47 24.86 16.94 10.81
C SER A 47 23.68 17.69 10.19
N ASP A 48 23.93 18.39 9.07
CA ASP A 48 22.90 19.09 8.31
C ASP A 48 21.89 18.09 7.71
N GLY A 49 22.33 16.93 7.23
CA GLY A 49 21.49 15.84 6.74
C GLY A 49 20.58 15.24 7.82
N ILE A 50 21.12 14.96 9.01
CA ILE A 50 20.34 14.47 10.16
C ILE A 50 19.30 15.52 10.58
N THR A 51 19.68 16.79 10.61
CA THR A 51 18.79 17.90 10.97
C THR A 51 17.70 18.10 9.92
N MET A 52 18.06 18.00 8.64
CA MET A 52 17.13 18.08 7.51
C MET A 52 16.14 16.91 7.54
N GLN A 53 16.61 15.68 7.75
CA GLN A 53 15.75 14.51 7.87
C GLN A 53 14.75 14.67 9.02
N ARG A 54 15.20 15.16 10.18
CA ARG A 54 14.30 15.42 11.32
C ARG A 54 13.25 16.47 10.98
N LYS A 55 13.65 17.59 10.36
CA LYS A 55 12.73 18.65 9.92
C LYS A 55 11.73 18.15 8.88
N VAL A 56 12.18 17.36 7.89
CA VAL A 56 11.31 16.76 6.88
C VAL A 56 10.36 15.77 7.52
N HIS A 57 10.80 14.93 8.46
CA HIS A 57 9.93 13.99 9.15
C HIS A 57 8.84 14.73 9.93
N THR A 58 9.19 15.69 10.78
CA THR A 58 8.21 16.46 11.56
C THR A 58 7.27 17.27 10.67
N THR A 59 7.79 17.93 9.63
CA THR A 59 6.95 18.72 8.70
C THR A 59 6.07 17.80 7.86
N ALA A 60 6.57 16.65 7.43
CA ALA A 60 5.76 15.67 6.70
C ALA A 60 4.70 15.05 7.60
N GLU A 61 5.00 14.74 8.86
CA GLU A 61 4.03 14.28 9.85
C GLU A 61 2.94 15.32 10.09
N GLU A 62 3.30 16.59 10.26
CA GLU A 62 2.34 17.69 10.42
C GLU A 62 1.49 17.88 9.16
N LYS A 63 2.11 17.88 7.98
CA LYS A 63 1.39 18.05 6.70
C LYS A 63 0.53 16.85 6.38
N LEU A 64 0.98 15.64 6.70
CA LEU A 64 0.21 14.42 6.54
C LEU A 64 -0.96 14.40 7.53
N ALA A 65 -0.74 14.75 8.80
CA ALA A 65 -1.80 14.86 9.79
C ALA A 65 -2.85 15.91 9.39
N GLU A 66 -2.43 17.10 8.95
CA GLU A 66 -3.33 18.14 8.43
C GLU A 66 -4.10 17.67 7.20
N ALA A 67 -3.42 17.01 6.25
CA ALA A 67 -4.05 16.50 5.03
C ALA A 67 -5.01 15.34 5.34
N THR A 68 -4.65 14.43 6.24
CA THR A 68 -5.49 13.33 6.70
C THR A 68 -6.70 13.87 7.45
N GLN A 69 -6.56 14.87 8.32
CA GLN A 69 -7.69 15.50 8.99
C GLN A 69 -8.62 16.20 8.00
N LYS A 70 -8.08 16.96 7.04
CA LYS A 70 -8.87 17.60 5.98
C LYS A 70 -9.56 16.56 5.09
N ALA A 71 -8.88 15.47 4.75
CA ALA A 71 -9.45 14.37 3.99
C ALA A 71 -10.54 13.64 4.77
N GLN A 72 -10.37 13.42 6.07
CA GLN A 72 -11.39 12.86 6.95
C GLN A 72 -12.61 13.77 7.05
N GLN A 73 -12.43 15.08 7.20
CA GLN A 73 -13.54 16.05 7.21
C GLN A 73 -14.25 16.13 5.85
N ALA A 74 -13.49 16.12 4.76
CA ALA A 74 -14.04 16.05 3.41
C ALA A 74 -14.80 14.74 3.18
N ALA A 75 -14.26 13.61 3.65
CA ALA A 75 -14.91 12.32 3.60
C ALA A 75 -16.18 12.28 4.46
N HIS A 76 -16.19 12.90 5.64
CA HIS A 76 -17.37 12.96 6.50
C HIS A 76 -18.48 13.81 5.87
N THR A 77 -18.14 14.99 5.36
CA THR A 77 -19.09 15.88 4.68
C THR A 77 -19.57 15.34 3.34
N LEU A 78 -18.71 14.64 2.60
CA LEU A 78 -19.09 13.93 1.38
C LEU A 78 -19.94 12.71 1.73
N SER A 79 -19.62 11.96 2.78
CA SER A 79 -20.44 10.85 3.27
C SER A 79 -21.84 11.35 3.62
N GLU A 80 -21.95 12.39 4.45
CA GLU A 80 -23.24 12.98 4.84
C GLU A 80 -24.06 13.50 3.66
N ARG A 81 -23.43 14.14 2.66
CA ARG A 81 -24.13 14.63 1.47
C ARG A 81 -24.37 13.57 0.40
N ALA A 82 -23.55 12.53 0.34
CA ALA A 82 -23.53 11.58 -0.75
C ALA A 82 -24.06 10.19 -0.38
N THR A 83 -24.53 9.90 0.84
CA THR A 83 -25.14 8.60 1.17
C THR A 83 -26.17 8.14 0.12
N GLY A 84 -26.89 9.08 -0.53
CA GLY A 84 -27.80 8.77 -1.65
C GLY A 84 -27.17 8.67 -3.05
N GLN A 85 -25.99 9.25 -3.30
CA GLN A 85 -25.25 9.12 -4.56
C GLN A 85 -24.25 7.96 -4.55
N TRP A 86 -23.77 7.56 -3.37
CA TRP A 86 -22.94 6.38 -3.16
C TRP A 86 -23.65 5.11 -3.64
N GLY A 87 -24.96 4.96 -3.45
CA GLY A 87 -25.69 3.79 -3.96
C GLY A 87 -25.69 3.68 -5.50
N LYS A 88 -25.62 4.79 -6.24
CA LYS A 88 -25.47 4.75 -7.71
C LYS A 88 -24.03 4.43 -8.13
N LEU A 89 -23.06 4.93 -7.36
CA LEU A 89 -21.65 4.60 -7.56
C LEU A 89 -21.34 3.16 -7.16
N GLU A 90 -22.04 2.61 -6.17
CA GLU A 90 -21.98 1.19 -5.78
C GLU A 90 -22.41 0.32 -6.95
N GLY A 91 -23.51 0.65 -7.64
CA GLY A 91 -23.90 -0.03 -8.87
C GLY A 91 -22.85 0.04 -9.99
N ILE A 92 -22.23 1.21 -10.23
CA ILE A 92 -21.18 1.37 -11.26
C ILE A 92 -19.88 0.65 -10.86
N PHE A 93 -19.55 0.67 -9.58
CA PHE A 93 -18.39 -0.03 -9.03
C PHE A 93 -18.59 -1.54 -9.13
N GLU A 94 -19.75 -2.05 -8.72
CA GLU A 94 -20.13 -3.45 -8.89
C GLU A 94 -20.07 -3.86 -10.36
N GLU A 95 -20.58 -3.05 -11.28
CA GLU A 95 -20.51 -3.34 -12.72
C GLU A 95 -19.06 -3.38 -13.22
N ARG A 96 -18.20 -2.46 -12.77
CA ARG A 96 -16.77 -2.45 -13.11
C ARG A 96 -16.02 -3.64 -12.49
N VAL A 97 -16.29 -3.98 -11.24
CA VAL A 97 -15.70 -5.13 -10.55
C VAL A 97 -16.17 -6.44 -11.18
N ALA A 98 -17.46 -6.57 -11.46
CA ALA A 98 -18.03 -7.72 -12.16
C ALA A 98 -17.40 -7.88 -13.56
N LYS A 99 -17.22 -6.77 -14.30
CA LYS A 99 -16.55 -6.79 -15.61
C LYS A 99 -15.09 -7.22 -15.51
N ALA A 100 -14.37 -6.79 -14.46
CA ALA A 100 -13.00 -7.20 -14.21
C ALA A 100 -12.90 -8.68 -13.83
N MET A 101 -13.77 -9.16 -12.93
CA MET A 101 -13.87 -10.58 -12.56
C MET A 101 -14.21 -11.46 -13.75
N HIS A 102 -15.15 -11.04 -14.60
CA HIS A 102 -15.46 -11.74 -15.84
C HIS A 102 -14.26 -11.76 -16.80
N GLY A 103 -13.51 -10.66 -16.90
CA GLY A 103 -12.25 -10.61 -17.67
C GLY A 103 -11.17 -11.56 -17.14
N LEU A 104 -11.16 -11.81 -15.83
CA LEU A 104 -10.30 -12.79 -15.15
C LEU A 104 -10.81 -14.24 -15.25
N GLY A 105 -11.94 -14.47 -15.94
CA GLY A 105 -12.50 -15.80 -16.14
C GLY A 105 -13.31 -16.32 -14.94
N VAL A 106 -13.70 -15.45 -14.00
CA VAL A 106 -14.63 -15.83 -12.93
C VAL A 106 -16.06 -15.76 -13.48
N PRO A 107 -16.75 -16.90 -13.62
CA PRO A 107 -18.13 -16.91 -14.13
C PRO A 107 -19.08 -16.22 -13.14
N SER A 108 -20.05 -15.51 -13.69
CA SER A 108 -21.06 -14.80 -12.89
C SER A 108 -22.03 -15.77 -12.20
N ALA A 109 -22.66 -15.32 -11.11
CA ALA A 109 -23.66 -16.12 -10.40
C ALA A 109 -24.85 -16.51 -11.30
N ALA A 110 -25.25 -15.63 -12.22
CA ALA A 110 -26.33 -15.89 -13.17
C ALA A 110 -25.97 -17.01 -14.16
N GLU A 111 -24.72 -17.04 -14.63
CA GLU A 111 -24.24 -18.10 -15.53
C GLU A 111 -24.16 -19.45 -14.83
N LEU A 112 -23.71 -19.47 -13.57
CA LEU A 112 -23.73 -20.68 -12.74
C LEU A 112 -25.16 -21.20 -12.51
N GLN A 113 -26.12 -20.31 -12.25
CA GLN A 113 -27.52 -20.69 -12.10
C GLN A 113 -28.13 -21.23 -13.40
N ALA A 114 -27.85 -20.58 -14.54
CA ALA A 114 -28.29 -21.04 -15.84
C ALA A 114 -27.71 -22.42 -16.18
N LEU A 115 -26.44 -22.65 -15.83
CA LEU A 115 -25.79 -23.96 -15.98
C LEU A 115 -26.46 -25.00 -15.07
N HIS A 116 -26.70 -24.69 -13.80
CA HIS A 116 -27.42 -25.56 -12.87
C HIS A 116 -28.82 -25.93 -13.38
N ALA A 117 -29.56 -24.97 -13.93
CA ALA A 117 -30.88 -25.21 -14.49
C ALA A 117 -30.81 -26.13 -15.72
N ARG A 118 -29.82 -25.93 -16.59
CA ARG A 118 -29.56 -26.85 -17.72
C ARG A 118 -29.20 -28.23 -17.23
N VAL A 119 -28.30 -28.36 -16.27
CA VAL A 119 -27.92 -29.67 -15.69
C VAL A 119 -29.14 -30.36 -15.11
N ALA A 120 -29.95 -29.68 -14.31
CA ALA A 120 -31.18 -30.25 -13.76
C ALA A 120 -32.17 -30.72 -14.85
N ALA A 121 -32.30 -29.94 -15.94
CA ALA A 121 -33.14 -30.32 -17.08
C ALA A 121 -32.58 -31.53 -17.86
N LEU A 122 -31.26 -31.64 -18.00
CA LEU A 122 -30.61 -32.81 -18.60
C LEU A 122 -30.71 -34.05 -17.70
N GLU A 123 -30.50 -33.91 -16.40
CA GLU A 123 -30.68 -34.99 -15.42
C GLU A 123 -32.11 -35.55 -15.45
N ALA A 124 -33.10 -34.66 -15.59
CA ALA A 124 -34.50 -35.04 -15.75
C ALA A 124 -34.76 -35.81 -17.05
N GLN A 125 -34.11 -35.43 -18.16
CA GLN A 125 -34.23 -36.12 -19.46
C GLN A 125 -33.48 -37.46 -19.50
N LEU A 126 -32.36 -37.57 -18.79
CA LEU A 126 -31.55 -38.80 -18.70
C LEU A 126 -32.08 -39.79 -17.65
N GLY A 127 -33.16 -39.46 -16.95
CA GLY A 127 -33.74 -40.33 -15.92
C GLY A 127 -32.83 -40.54 -14.71
N MET A 128 -31.75 -39.77 -14.58
CA MET A 128 -30.90 -39.71 -13.38
C MET A 128 -31.64 -38.91 -12.33
N LYS A 129 -32.65 -39.55 -11.73
CA LYS A 129 -33.42 -39.02 -10.63
C LYS A 129 -32.43 -38.65 -9.51
N PRO A 130 -32.22 -37.36 -9.18
CA PRO A 130 -31.53 -37.02 -7.95
C PRO A 130 -32.39 -37.64 -6.86
N LYS A 131 -31.77 -38.47 -6.02
CA LYS A 131 -32.40 -38.90 -4.78
C LYS A 131 -32.69 -37.62 -4.00
N ALA A 132 -33.92 -37.16 -4.11
CA ALA A 132 -34.42 -36.02 -3.38
C ALA A 132 -34.01 -36.22 -1.92
N ALA A 133 -33.10 -35.39 -1.45
CA ALA A 133 -32.92 -35.20 -0.03
C ALA A 133 -34.29 -34.76 0.47
N THR A 134 -34.96 -35.68 1.17
CA THR A 134 -36.16 -35.43 1.95
C THR A 134 -35.85 -34.31 2.93
N LYS A 135 -36.05 -33.07 2.50
CA LYS A 135 -36.31 -31.97 3.40
C LYS A 135 -37.76 -32.15 3.84
N THR A 136 -37.90 -32.76 5.00
CA THR A 136 -39.08 -32.72 5.84
C THR A 136 -39.54 -31.27 5.92
N ALA A 137 -40.59 -30.94 5.16
CA ALA A 137 -41.28 -29.68 5.27
C ALA A 137 -42.03 -29.68 6.61
N ALA A 138 -41.40 -29.14 7.65
CA ALA A 138 -42.10 -28.78 8.87
C ALA A 138 -43.00 -27.58 8.57
N LYS A 139 -44.31 -27.84 8.45
CA LYS A 139 -45.36 -26.82 8.56
C LYS A 139 -46.60 -27.46 9.23
N PRO A 140 -47.50 -26.66 9.79
CA PRO A 140 -47.51 -26.17 11.15
C PRO A 140 -48.58 -26.93 11.98
N ALA A 141 -48.28 -27.30 13.23
CA ALA A 141 -49.27 -27.95 14.09
C ALA A 141 -50.20 -26.91 14.75
N THR A 142 -51.32 -26.61 14.10
CA THR A 142 -52.54 -26.11 14.77
C THR A 142 -53.35 -27.31 15.28
N LYS A 143 -53.36 -27.54 16.60
CA LYS A 143 -54.34 -28.34 17.36
C LYS A 143 -54.21 -27.96 18.85
N THR A 144 -55.21 -27.80 19.70
CA THR A 144 -56.67 -27.61 19.66
C THR A 144 -57.00 -27.22 21.11
N ALA A 145 -57.97 -26.33 21.33
CA ALA A 145 -58.47 -26.01 22.65
C ALA A 145 -59.12 -27.22 23.36
N ALA A 146 -59.16 -27.13 24.70
CA ALA A 146 -60.04 -27.79 25.67
C ALA A 146 -59.44 -28.93 26.52
N LYS A 147 -59.16 -28.62 27.80
CA LYS A 147 -59.97 -29.11 28.93
C LYS A 147 -59.67 -28.36 30.24
N LYS A 148 -60.75 -27.92 30.88
CA LYS A 148 -60.85 -27.27 32.19
C LYS A 148 -60.72 -28.29 33.34
N ALA A 149 -60.05 -27.86 34.41
CA ALA A 149 -60.35 -28.01 35.85
C ALA A 149 -60.01 -29.32 36.64
N PRO A 150 -59.88 -29.30 38.00
CA PRO A 150 -59.73 -28.18 38.95
C PRO A 150 -58.64 -28.33 40.06
N ALA A 151 -58.44 -27.22 40.81
CA ALA A 151 -58.12 -27.11 42.25
C ALA A 151 -56.78 -27.60 42.85
N LYS A 152 -56.01 -26.64 43.38
CA LYS A 152 -55.57 -26.66 44.79
C LYS A 152 -55.35 -25.24 45.33
N LYS A 153 -56.10 -24.91 46.39
CA LYS A 153 -55.89 -23.76 47.26
C LYS A 153 -54.55 -23.92 48.00
N THR A 154 -53.81 -22.84 48.20
CA THR A 154 -53.27 -22.46 49.52
C THR A 154 -52.88 -20.98 49.52
N VAL A 155 -53.48 -20.27 50.47
CA VAL A 155 -53.26 -18.89 50.91
C VAL A 155 -52.19 -18.88 52.00
N LYS A 156 -51.47 -17.75 52.13
CA LYS A 156 -50.77 -17.16 53.31
C LYS A 156 -49.32 -16.79 52.94
N LYS A 157 -48.75 -15.66 53.35
CA LYS A 157 -49.16 -14.54 54.22
C LYS A 157 -48.21 -13.39 53.87
#